data_AF-A0A6J8DZZ8-F1
#
_entry.id   AF-A0A6J8DZZ8-F1
#
_cell.length_a   1.000
_cell.length_b   1.000
_cell.length_c   1.000
_cell.angle_alpha   90.00
_cell.angle_beta   90.00
_cell.angle_gamma   90.00
#
_symmetry.space_group_name_H-M   'P 1'
#
loop_
_entity.id
_entity.type
_entity.pdbx_description
1 polymer ?
#
loop_
_entity_poly.entity_id
_entity_poly.type
_entity_poly.pdbx_seq_one_letter_code
_entity_poly.pdbx_strand_id
1 'polypeptide(L)'
;MKTVRGFSGYARVEYYYFNGFDINFVPASIPSQFIVLIMSSSLSIRFREEGNKIYLTATQRFSPALQRERLQTALNLYYKAYNTSQNPDEKSSSAKNLGMVSWRLANVSDALNERSSVIVHFYKEAFQYISEAWMKSRDVKTNDWRDNLCTSAICFWEDMKQGRVSAIEFDKRVKVLYDILQKIEIPTVKAECYVHIATCHFHAGVTAIQEKNFKVALYQMRECYYPVTEAASCGRTIPLPHIEQEAEVLENDVLMHQCLAESMQANQIGEELFRKLLMDEEKLNIDMVYEVIDWHKQAVLQTREITEVEMEAIALSRIGKVYDKVLKLKYKAKEYLLRAMQLANSMHPRIFHGEEWFEECKAILARYQEEAVKQESEEWQKIREKYLEELESEMKDLKQNDAKHTRPQSDEFLKYVYEKFPPVNPENKLEGLPDSGTIAPTDLKKILQKAVIHYHPDRVDVEKHGMKRKVLSEEITKYLTFRYEFFKA
;
A
#
# COMPACT_ATOMS: atom_id res chain seq x y z
N MET A 1 -12.14 9.83 10.87
CA MET A 1 -11.48 10.30 12.11
C MET A 1 -11.43 9.15 13.12
N LYS A 2 -10.37 8.33 13.05
CA LYS A 2 -9.89 7.46 14.13
C LYS A 2 -8.40 7.28 13.85
N THR A 3 -7.61 7.97 14.66
CA THR A 3 -6.15 8.00 14.71
C THR A 3 -5.58 6.59 14.78
N VAL A 4 -4.78 6.21 13.78
CA VAL A 4 -3.84 5.09 13.86
C VAL A 4 -2.65 5.57 14.69
N ARG A 5 -2.63 5.18 15.97
CA ARG A 5 -1.40 5.21 16.77
C ARG A 5 -0.65 3.92 16.51
N GLY A 6 0.56 4.06 16.00
CA GLY A 6 1.55 3.00 16.02
C GLY A 6 1.76 2.51 17.45
N PHE A 7 1.79 1.20 17.60
CA PHE A 7 2.34 0.55 18.77
C PHE A 7 3.45 -0.39 18.29
N SER A 8 4.68 0.12 18.38
CA SER A 8 5.88 -0.69 18.55
C SER A 8 5.73 -1.46 19.84
N GLY A 9 5.53 -2.77 19.74
CA GLY A 9 5.33 -3.65 20.88
C GLY A 9 6.10 -4.96 20.69
N TYR A 10 7.37 -4.89 20.30
CA TYR A 10 8.26 -6.04 20.49
C TYR A 10 8.58 -6.12 21.97
N ALA A 11 7.87 -7.02 22.66
CA ALA A 11 8.26 -7.50 23.97
C ALA A 11 9.70 -8.01 23.87
N ARG A 12 10.60 -7.31 24.54
CA ARG A 12 12.01 -7.67 24.71
C ARG A 12 12.05 -8.95 25.53
N VAL A 13 12.13 -10.10 24.87
CA VAL A 13 12.53 -11.35 25.54
C VAL A 13 14.05 -11.26 25.69
N GLU A 14 14.50 -10.84 26.87
CA GLU A 14 15.92 -10.89 27.23
C GLU A 14 16.35 -12.36 27.36
N TYR A 15 16.89 -12.91 26.27
CA TYR A 15 17.63 -14.16 26.33
C TYR A 15 19.03 -13.88 26.89
N TYR A 16 19.22 -14.09 28.19
CA TYR A 16 20.54 -14.22 28.78
C TYR A 16 21.14 -15.58 28.35
N TYR A 17 21.83 -15.61 27.21
CA TYR A 17 22.67 -16.76 26.85
C TYR A 17 24.00 -16.67 27.61
N PHE A 18 24.07 -17.42 28.71
CA PHE A 18 25.30 -17.70 29.42
C PHE A 18 26.25 -18.56 28.56
N ASN A 19 27.52 -18.19 28.59
CA ASN A 19 28.69 -18.84 27.99
C ASN A 19 28.57 -20.36 27.76
N GLY A 20 28.43 -20.77 26.49
CA GLY A 20 28.73 -22.12 26.04
C GLY A 20 30.23 -22.31 25.82
N PHE A 21 30.97 -22.58 26.90
CA PHE A 21 32.30 -23.18 26.82
C PHE A 21 32.17 -24.65 27.22
N ASP A 22 32.35 -25.57 26.27
CA ASP A 22 32.67 -26.95 26.59
C ASP A 22 34.07 -27.02 27.21
N ILE A 23 34.11 -27.12 28.54
CA ILE A 23 35.29 -27.50 29.29
C ILE A 23 35.19 -29.00 29.51
N ASN A 24 35.91 -29.78 28.69
CA ASN A 24 36.08 -31.21 28.96
C ASN A 24 36.75 -31.38 30.34
N PHE A 25 35.96 -31.89 31.29
CA PHE A 25 36.38 -32.27 32.63
C PHE A 25 37.24 -33.54 32.55
N VAL A 26 38.50 -33.48 32.97
CA VAL A 26 39.35 -34.67 33.14
C VAL A 26 39.10 -35.24 34.54
N PRO A 27 38.66 -36.50 34.71
CA PRO A 27 38.61 -37.12 36.02
C PRO A 27 40.01 -37.56 36.48
N ALA A 28 40.32 -37.30 37.73
CA ALA A 28 41.57 -37.69 38.38
C ALA A 28 41.57 -39.18 38.79
N SER A 29 42.76 -39.81 38.68
CA SER A 29 43.18 -41.16 39.11
C SER A 29 42.60 -42.33 38.29
N ILE A 30 43.36 -43.29 37.73
CA ILE A 30 44.29 -44.32 38.30
C ILE A 30 45.16 -44.89 37.12
N PRO A 31 46.19 -45.77 37.30
CA PRO A 31 47.58 -45.60 37.74
C PRO A 31 48.64 -45.67 36.60
N SER A 32 49.87 -45.35 36.96
CA SER A 32 51.09 -45.43 36.15
C SER A 32 51.36 -46.81 35.55
N GLN A 33 51.08 -46.99 34.25
CA GLN A 33 51.79 -47.91 33.33
C GLN A 33 51.29 -47.77 31.88
N PHE A 34 51.33 -46.56 31.32
CA PHE A 34 51.32 -46.34 29.85
C PHE A 34 52.04 -45.02 29.56
N ILE A 35 53.36 -45.03 29.79
CA ILE A 35 54.25 -43.94 29.36
C ILE A 35 54.80 -44.30 27.97
N VAL A 36 54.82 -43.28 27.11
CA VAL A 36 55.40 -43.17 25.75
C VAL A 36 54.42 -43.33 24.58
N LEU A 37 53.53 -42.35 24.45
CA LEU A 37 53.45 -41.58 23.20
C LEU A 37 53.08 -40.12 23.57
N ILE A 38 54.08 -39.34 24.02
CA ILE A 38 53.95 -37.88 24.01
C ILE A 38 53.96 -37.49 22.53
N MET A 39 52.78 -37.46 21.89
CA MET A 39 52.62 -36.67 20.68
C MET A 39 52.90 -35.23 21.09
N SER A 40 54.03 -34.68 20.67
CA SER A 40 54.27 -33.25 20.75
C SER A 40 53.04 -32.55 20.17
N SER A 41 52.30 -31.80 21.00
CA SER A 41 51.16 -31.01 20.53
C SER A 41 51.57 -30.26 19.27
N SER A 42 50.80 -30.42 18.19
CA SER A 42 51.14 -29.83 16.90
C SER A 42 51.31 -28.31 17.03
N LEU A 43 52.09 -27.71 16.13
CA LEU A 43 52.29 -26.26 16.12
C LEU A 43 50.95 -25.52 16.02
N SER A 44 50.00 -26.08 15.26
CA SER A 44 48.63 -25.55 15.15
C SER A 44 47.92 -25.50 16.51
N ILE A 45 47.93 -26.60 17.28
CA ILE A 45 47.32 -26.65 18.61
C ILE A 45 47.93 -25.59 19.53
N ARG A 46 49.27 -25.51 19.57
CA ARG A 46 49.99 -24.55 20.43
C ARG A 46 49.62 -23.11 20.12
N PHE A 47 49.63 -22.72 18.83
CA PHE A 47 49.26 -21.37 18.43
C PHE A 47 47.79 -21.04 18.70
N ARG A 48 46.87 -22.01 18.58
CA ARG A 48 45.46 -21.80 18.98
C ARG A 48 45.32 -21.61 20.48
N GLU A 49 45.98 -22.40 21.29
CA GLU A 49 45.94 -22.26 22.76
C GLU A 49 46.47 -20.89 23.21
N GLU A 50 47.57 -20.44 22.62
CA GLU A 50 48.13 -19.11 22.88
C GLU A 50 47.17 -18.00 22.42
N GLY A 51 46.63 -18.13 21.21
CA GLY A 51 45.64 -17.19 20.68
C GLY A 51 44.37 -17.12 21.55
N ASN A 52 43.88 -18.26 22.02
CA ASN A 52 42.71 -18.35 22.90
C ASN A 52 42.93 -17.60 24.21
N LYS A 53 44.11 -17.72 24.81
CA LYS A 53 44.46 -16.97 26.04
C LYS A 53 44.34 -15.47 25.81
N ILE A 54 44.92 -14.96 24.72
CA ILE A 54 44.86 -13.53 24.38
C ILE A 54 43.43 -13.10 24.04
N TYR A 55 42.72 -13.89 23.24
CA TYR A 55 41.34 -13.63 22.83
C TYR A 55 40.38 -13.49 24.02
N LEU A 56 40.53 -14.34 25.05
CA LEU A 56 39.74 -14.25 26.28
C LEU A 56 40.03 -12.97 27.08
N THR A 57 41.23 -12.41 26.94
CA THR A 57 41.57 -11.14 27.60
C THR A 57 40.98 -9.90 26.92
N ALA A 58 40.43 -10.02 25.71
CA ALA A 58 39.74 -8.94 25.01
C ALA A 58 38.30 -8.75 25.54
N THR A 59 38.19 -8.44 26.84
CA THR A 59 36.90 -8.30 27.53
C THR A 59 36.22 -6.97 27.22
N GLN A 60 34.89 -6.93 27.27
CA GLN A 60 34.07 -5.71 27.09
C GLN A 60 34.34 -4.61 28.14
N ARG A 61 35.04 -4.94 29.25
CA ARG A 61 35.42 -3.97 30.28
C ARG A 61 36.56 -3.04 29.85
N PHE A 62 37.31 -3.42 28.82
CA PHE A 62 38.39 -2.59 28.28
C PHE A 62 37.90 -1.62 27.22
N SER A 63 38.65 -0.55 26.97
CA SER A 63 38.36 0.35 25.86
C SER A 63 38.37 -0.40 24.52
N PRO A 64 37.54 -0.01 23.54
CA PRO A 64 37.51 -0.67 22.23
C PRO A 64 38.87 -0.70 21.53
N ALA A 65 39.73 0.31 21.73
CA ALA A 65 41.09 0.34 21.19
C ALA A 65 41.97 -0.80 21.75
N LEU A 66 41.92 -1.04 23.06
CA LEU A 66 42.68 -2.12 23.69
C LEU A 66 42.10 -3.50 23.32
N GLN A 67 40.79 -3.60 23.17
CA GLN A 67 40.16 -4.82 22.65
C GLN A 67 40.66 -5.13 21.23
N ARG A 68 40.71 -4.11 20.35
CA ARG A 68 41.20 -4.24 18.98
C ARG A 68 42.63 -4.77 18.93
N GLU A 69 43.54 -4.18 19.70
CA GLU A 69 44.95 -4.59 19.74
C GLU A 69 45.11 -6.06 20.15
N ARG A 70 44.39 -6.47 21.21
CA ARG A 70 44.41 -7.86 21.71
C ARG A 70 43.83 -8.83 20.68
N LEU A 71 42.72 -8.47 20.05
CA LEU A 71 42.10 -9.30 19.01
C LEU A 71 43.00 -9.41 17.77
N GLN A 72 43.69 -8.34 17.37
CA GLN A 72 44.67 -8.39 16.26
C GLN A 72 45.84 -9.32 16.58
N THR A 73 46.31 -9.32 17.83
CA THR A 73 47.37 -10.24 18.29
C THR A 73 46.88 -11.69 18.26
N ALA A 74 45.67 -11.95 18.73
CA ALA A 74 45.06 -13.28 18.63
C ALA A 74 44.86 -13.73 17.17
N LEU A 75 44.41 -12.83 16.29
CA LEU A 75 44.25 -13.10 14.85
C LEU A 75 45.57 -13.56 14.21
N ASN A 76 46.69 -12.88 14.49
CA ASN A 76 48.00 -13.27 13.98
C ASN A 76 48.41 -14.68 14.44
N LEU A 77 48.11 -15.06 15.68
CA LEU A 77 48.36 -16.42 16.19
C LEU A 77 47.46 -17.45 15.51
N TYR A 78 46.19 -17.13 15.29
CA TYR A 78 45.28 -18.03 14.58
C TYR A 78 45.65 -18.22 13.11
N TYR A 79 46.18 -17.21 12.41
CA TYR A 79 46.73 -17.41 11.06
C TYR A 79 47.94 -18.36 11.08
N LYS A 80 48.84 -18.21 12.05
CA LYS A 80 49.97 -19.15 12.21
C LYS A 80 49.45 -20.57 12.46
N ALA A 81 48.43 -20.73 13.30
CA ALA A 81 47.82 -22.04 13.54
C ALA A 81 47.20 -22.63 12.26
N TYR A 82 46.42 -21.83 11.54
CA TYR A 82 45.74 -22.24 10.32
C TYR A 82 46.74 -22.66 9.22
N ASN A 83 47.87 -21.95 9.09
CA ASN A 83 48.93 -22.26 8.12
C ASN A 83 49.80 -23.45 8.54
N THR A 84 49.83 -23.80 9.82
CA THR A 84 50.60 -24.95 10.34
C THR A 84 49.73 -26.18 10.65
N SER A 85 48.43 -26.12 10.32
CA SER A 85 47.49 -27.22 10.51
C SER A 85 47.80 -28.38 9.56
N GLN A 86 47.85 -29.59 10.09
CA GLN A 86 48.30 -30.77 9.34
C GLN A 86 47.17 -31.68 8.88
N ASN A 87 45.98 -31.55 9.47
CA ASN A 87 44.82 -32.39 9.18
C ASN A 87 43.51 -31.57 9.19
N PRO A 88 42.40 -32.13 8.68
CA PRO A 88 41.11 -31.42 8.61
C PRO A 88 40.53 -31.01 9.97
N ASP A 89 40.82 -31.75 11.05
CA ASP A 89 40.38 -31.42 12.41
C ASP A 89 41.05 -30.13 12.93
N GLU A 90 42.36 -30.02 12.77
CA GLU A 90 43.13 -28.83 13.12
C GLU A 90 42.75 -27.65 12.22
N LYS A 91 42.55 -27.91 10.92
CA LYS A 91 42.17 -26.89 9.95
C LYS A 91 40.80 -26.30 10.27
N SER A 92 39.80 -27.14 10.52
CA SER A 92 38.45 -26.70 10.92
C SER A 92 38.46 -25.93 12.24
N SER A 93 39.23 -26.39 13.23
CA SER A 93 39.34 -25.71 14.52
C SER A 93 40.07 -24.36 14.42
N SER A 94 41.10 -24.24 13.59
CA SER A 94 41.82 -22.99 13.35
C SER A 94 40.97 -21.99 12.55
N ALA A 95 40.25 -22.47 11.54
CA ALA A 95 39.32 -21.66 10.75
C ALA A 95 38.17 -21.13 11.62
N LYS A 96 37.61 -21.94 12.53
CA LYS A 96 36.62 -21.46 13.52
C LYS A 96 37.17 -20.26 14.31
N ASN A 97 38.38 -20.39 14.84
CA ASN A 97 39.00 -19.33 15.64
C ASN A 97 39.24 -18.05 14.83
N LEU A 98 39.68 -18.17 13.57
CA LEU A 98 39.79 -17.04 12.64
C LEU A 98 38.43 -16.37 12.41
N GLY A 99 37.38 -17.16 12.13
CA GLY A 99 36.04 -16.62 11.93
C GLY A 99 35.53 -15.83 13.14
N MET A 100 35.67 -16.40 14.34
CA MET A 100 35.25 -15.77 15.61
C MET A 100 36.00 -14.47 15.91
N VAL A 101 37.32 -14.44 15.70
CA VAL A 101 38.10 -13.22 15.98
C VAL A 101 37.83 -12.13 14.94
N SER A 102 37.65 -12.48 13.67
CA SER A 102 37.30 -11.51 12.62
C SER A 102 35.92 -10.90 12.87
N TRP A 103 34.93 -11.70 13.28
CA TRP A 103 33.62 -11.16 13.68
C TRP A 103 33.73 -10.19 14.86
N ARG A 104 34.46 -10.56 15.92
CA ARG A 104 34.69 -9.63 17.05
C ARG A 104 35.44 -8.37 16.63
N LEU A 105 36.42 -8.47 15.73
CA LEU A 105 37.12 -7.33 15.15
C LEU A 105 36.17 -6.44 14.36
N ALA A 106 35.20 -7.00 13.62
CA ALA A 106 34.16 -6.21 12.95
C ALA A 106 33.35 -5.40 13.96
N ASN A 107 32.86 -6.02 15.03
CA ASN A 107 32.06 -5.36 16.08
C ASN A 107 32.86 -4.28 16.84
N VAL A 108 34.14 -4.54 17.15
CA VAL A 108 35.01 -3.54 17.80
C VAL A 108 35.36 -2.39 16.84
N SER A 109 35.59 -2.69 15.56
CA SER A 109 35.77 -1.67 14.52
C SER A 109 34.51 -0.81 14.38
N ASP A 110 33.34 -1.44 14.52
CA ASP A 110 32.05 -0.75 14.57
C ASP A 110 32.03 0.25 15.74
N ALA A 111 32.30 -0.22 16.96
CA ALA A 111 32.35 0.62 18.17
C ALA A 111 33.41 1.74 18.12
N LEU A 112 34.51 1.55 17.39
CA LEU A 112 35.57 2.56 17.18
C LEU A 112 35.24 3.60 16.10
N ASN A 113 34.07 3.51 15.48
CA ASN A 113 33.68 4.35 14.34
C ASN A 113 34.65 4.27 13.15
N GLU A 114 35.29 3.12 12.91
CA GLU A 114 36.19 2.94 11.76
C GLU A 114 35.45 2.97 10.41
N ARG A 115 36.19 3.07 9.29
CA ARG A 115 35.60 3.09 7.95
C ARG A 115 34.81 1.80 7.67
N SER A 116 33.65 1.91 7.02
CA SER A 116 32.79 0.76 6.66
C SER A 116 33.53 -0.30 5.86
N SER A 117 34.51 0.07 5.02
CA SER A 117 35.33 -0.89 4.27
C SER A 117 36.13 -1.84 5.18
N VAL A 118 36.56 -1.38 6.35
CA VAL A 118 37.30 -2.19 7.34
C VAL A 118 36.36 -3.18 8.02
N ILE A 119 35.17 -2.70 8.42
CA ILE A 119 34.13 -3.54 9.03
C ILE A 119 33.68 -4.64 8.05
N VAL A 120 33.40 -4.27 6.80
CA VAL A 120 33.03 -5.20 5.73
C VAL A 120 34.14 -6.22 5.46
N HIS A 121 35.40 -5.80 5.48
CA HIS A 121 36.53 -6.71 5.33
C HIS A 121 36.53 -7.78 6.43
N PHE A 122 36.36 -7.38 7.69
CA PHE A 122 36.31 -8.32 8.81
C PHE A 122 35.10 -9.26 8.77
N TYR A 123 33.91 -8.78 8.34
CA TYR A 123 32.77 -9.68 8.11
C TYR A 123 33.03 -10.66 6.97
N LYS A 124 33.65 -10.22 5.85
CA LYS A 124 34.04 -11.13 4.75
C LYS A 124 34.97 -12.24 5.25
N GLU A 125 35.97 -11.90 6.06
CA GLU A 125 36.85 -12.90 6.68
C GLU A 125 36.11 -13.81 7.66
N ALA A 126 35.21 -13.24 8.48
CA ALA A 126 34.42 -14.01 9.42
C ALA A 126 33.61 -15.11 8.72
N PHE A 127 32.87 -14.73 7.66
CA PHE A 127 32.07 -15.66 6.87
C PHE A 127 32.90 -16.65 6.05
N GLN A 128 34.03 -16.21 5.50
CA GLN A 128 34.94 -17.11 4.77
C GLN A 128 35.47 -18.21 5.69
N TYR A 129 36.00 -17.85 6.85
CA TYR A 129 36.64 -18.83 7.74
C TYR A 129 35.63 -19.68 8.51
N ILE A 130 34.46 -19.16 8.88
CA ILE A 130 33.42 -19.99 9.50
C ILE A 130 32.85 -21.01 8.50
N SER A 131 32.70 -20.63 7.23
CA SER A 131 32.25 -21.54 6.17
C SER A 131 33.30 -22.60 5.86
N GLU A 132 34.59 -22.22 5.83
CA GLU A 132 35.66 -23.21 5.70
C GLU A 132 35.69 -24.18 6.89
N ALA A 133 35.51 -23.67 8.11
CA ALA A 133 35.41 -24.49 9.31
C ALA A 133 34.27 -25.51 9.19
N TRP A 134 33.09 -25.05 8.76
CA TRP A 134 31.93 -25.90 8.51
C TRP A 134 32.23 -27.00 7.48
N MET A 135 32.77 -26.63 6.31
CA MET A 135 33.08 -27.59 5.24
C MET A 135 34.12 -28.63 5.65
N LYS A 136 35.20 -28.21 6.31
CA LYS A 136 36.28 -29.12 6.73
C LYS A 136 35.91 -29.99 7.94
N SER A 137 34.85 -29.65 8.67
CA SER A 137 34.42 -30.37 9.87
C SER A 137 33.51 -31.58 9.60
N ARG A 138 32.98 -31.73 8.38
CA ARG A 138 31.93 -32.70 8.03
C ARG A 138 32.21 -34.14 8.49
N ASP A 139 33.47 -34.58 8.34
CA ASP A 139 33.87 -35.96 8.60
C ASP A 139 34.75 -36.12 9.85
N VAL A 140 35.08 -35.02 10.54
CA VAL A 140 36.06 -35.00 11.64
C VAL A 140 35.54 -34.40 12.94
N LYS A 141 34.41 -33.69 12.92
CA LYS A 141 33.77 -33.12 14.12
C LYS A 141 32.37 -33.69 14.32
N THR A 142 31.88 -33.60 15.57
CA THR A 142 30.52 -33.99 15.92
C THR A 142 29.48 -33.04 15.33
N ASN A 143 28.24 -33.51 15.21
CA ASN A 143 27.12 -32.66 14.78
C ASN A 143 26.92 -31.48 15.75
N ASP A 144 26.98 -31.71 17.07
CA ASP A 144 26.87 -30.63 18.07
C ASP A 144 27.92 -29.52 17.86
N TRP A 145 29.15 -29.88 17.49
CA TRP A 145 30.19 -28.89 17.21
C TRP A 145 29.85 -28.07 15.95
N ARG A 146 29.27 -28.71 14.94
CA ARG A 146 28.81 -28.06 13.71
C ARG A 146 27.61 -27.18 13.97
N ASP A 147 26.61 -27.66 14.71
CA ASP A 147 25.42 -26.88 15.08
C ASP A 147 25.82 -25.61 15.82
N ASN A 148 26.80 -25.68 16.73
CA ASN A 148 27.39 -24.51 17.38
C ASN A 148 28.08 -23.53 16.39
N LEU A 149 28.71 -24.02 15.32
CA LEU A 149 29.21 -23.14 14.26
C LEU A 149 28.07 -22.45 13.52
N CYS A 150 27.00 -23.17 13.21
CA CYS A 150 25.82 -22.62 12.54
C CYS A 150 25.22 -21.49 13.38
N THR A 151 24.99 -21.74 14.68
CA THR A 151 24.54 -20.72 15.64
C THR A 151 25.47 -19.50 15.67
N SER A 152 26.78 -19.73 15.68
CA SER A 152 27.76 -18.62 15.64
C SER A 152 27.64 -17.81 14.35
N ALA A 153 27.51 -18.48 13.20
CA ALA A 153 27.38 -17.82 11.90
C ALA A 153 26.05 -17.03 11.77
N ILE A 154 24.96 -17.53 12.37
CA ILE A 154 23.70 -16.78 12.49
C ILE A 154 23.92 -15.51 13.32
N CYS A 155 24.64 -15.57 14.45
CA CYS A 155 25.00 -14.37 15.21
C CYS A 155 25.84 -13.38 14.38
N PHE A 156 26.78 -13.86 13.56
CA PHE A 156 27.58 -12.99 12.68
C PHE A 156 26.69 -12.24 11.70
N TRP A 157 25.70 -12.94 11.16
CA TRP A 157 24.73 -12.41 10.21
C TRP A 157 23.79 -11.38 10.84
N GLU A 158 23.23 -11.67 12.01
CA GLU A 158 22.38 -10.73 12.75
C GLU A 158 23.12 -9.44 13.10
N ASP A 159 24.33 -9.53 13.64
CA ASP A 159 25.13 -8.36 13.98
C ASP A 159 25.45 -7.52 12.74
N MET A 160 25.77 -8.17 11.61
CA MET A 160 26.04 -7.44 10.37
C MET A 160 24.80 -6.72 9.84
N LYS A 161 23.64 -7.39 9.86
CA LYS A 161 22.35 -6.83 9.44
C LYS A 161 21.94 -5.63 10.29
N GLN A 162 22.23 -5.64 11.59
CA GLN A 162 21.83 -4.59 12.53
C GLN A 162 22.90 -3.50 12.68
N GLY A 163 24.16 -3.80 12.34
CA GLY A 163 25.30 -2.89 12.46
C GLY A 163 25.46 -1.91 11.30
N ARG A 164 26.64 -1.28 11.20
CA ARG A 164 26.90 -0.21 10.20
C ARG A 164 26.84 -0.63 8.73
N VAL A 165 26.82 -1.92 8.41
CA VAL A 165 26.60 -2.38 7.02
C VAL A 165 25.20 -2.01 6.53
N SER A 166 24.20 -1.99 7.42
CA SER A 166 22.83 -1.57 7.09
C SER A 166 22.72 -0.10 6.69
N ALA A 167 23.59 0.76 7.23
CA ALA A 167 23.61 2.20 6.96
C ALA A 167 24.37 2.57 5.68
N ILE A 168 24.97 1.59 4.99
CA ILE A 168 25.61 1.81 3.69
C ILE A 168 24.53 2.12 2.65
N GLU A 169 24.83 3.05 1.75
CA GLU A 169 24.00 3.40 0.59
C GLU A 169 23.65 2.15 -0.24
N PHE A 170 22.41 2.10 -0.73
CA PHE A 170 21.75 0.89 -1.22
C PHE A 170 22.59 0.11 -2.25
N ASP A 171 23.10 0.76 -3.31
CA ASP A 171 23.81 0.07 -4.39
C ASP A 171 25.10 -0.56 -3.90
N LYS A 172 25.79 0.10 -2.95
CA LYS A 172 27.01 -0.41 -2.32
C LYS A 172 26.67 -1.52 -1.33
N ARG A 173 25.58 -1.40 -0.58
CA ARG A 173 25.13 -2.39 0.39
C ARG A 173 24.79 -3.72 -0.30
N VAL A 174 24.03 -3.68 -1.40
CA VAL A 174 23.70 -4.89 -2.18
C VAL A 174 24.96 -5.57 -2.72
N LYS A 175 25.91 -4.82 -3.27
CA LYS A 175 27.20 -5.38 -3.72
C LYS A 175 27.97 -6.05 -2.59
N VAL A 176 28.02 -5.42 -1.42
CA VAL A 176 28.66 -5.99 -0.23
C VAL A 176 27.98 -7.30 0.18
N LEU A 177 26.65 -7.36 0.17
CA LEU A 177 25.91 -8.57 0.51
C LEU A 177 26.20 -9.72 -0.47
N TYR A 178 26.20 -9.46 -1.79
CA TYR A 178 26.57 -10.47 -2.79
C TYR A 178 28.03 -10.93 -2.64
N ASP A 179 28.98 -10.03 -2.36
CA ASP A 179 30.37 -10.40 -2.11
C ASP A 179 30.53 -11.32 -0.89
N ILE A 180 29.72 -11.08 0.16
CA ILE A 180 29.72 -11.88 1.38
C ILE A 180 29.03 -13.22 1.15
N LEU A 181 27.91 -13.23 0.42
CA LEU A 181 27.18 -14.44 0.05
C LEU A 181 28.09 -15.46 -0.66
N GLN A 182 29.00 -15.01 -1.53
CA GLN A 182 30.01 -15.86 -2.18
C GLN A 182 30.97 -16.57 -1.20
N LYS A 183 31.03 -16.13 0.06
CA LYS A 183 31.86 -16.73 1.11
C LYS A 183 31.08 -17.65 2.04
N ILE A 184 29.75 -17.68 1.95
CA ILE A 184 28.88 -18.44 2.84
C ILE A 184 28.57 -19.81 2.23
N GLU A 185 29.00 -20.86 2.93
CA GLU A 185 28.69 -22.26 2.58
C GLU A 185 27.75 -22.94 3.59
N ILE A 186 27.41 -22.25 4.68
CA ILE A 186 26.46 -22.75 5.68
C ILE A 186 25.03 -22.53 5.14
N PRO A 187 24.26 -23.59 4.83
CA PRO A 187 23.01 -23.45 4.06
C PRO A 187 21.98 -22.52 4.70
N THR A 188 21.79 -22.59 6.03
CA THR A 188 20.85 -21.73 6.76
C THR A 188 21.18 -20.26 6.58
N VAL A 189 22.42 -19.87 6.86
CA VAL A 189 22.87 -18.47 6.77
C VAL A 189 22.90 -18.00 5.31
N LYS A 190 23.20 -18.90 4.37
CA LYS A 190 23.17 -18.59 2.93
C LYS A 190 21.75 -18.26 2.47
N ALA A 191 20.77 -19.06 2.90
CA ALA A 191 19.37 -18.86 2.58
C ALA A 191 18.83 -17.56 3.20
N GLU A 192 19.15 -17.28 4.48
CA GLU A 192 18.80 -16.00 5.12
C GLU A 192 19.44 -14.79 4.40
N CYS A 193 20.66 -14.94 3.88
CA CYS A 193 21.34 -13.92 3.11
C CYS A 193 20.59 -13.61 1.80
N TYR A 194 20.17 -14.64 1.07
CA TYR A 194 19.36 -14.48 -0.12
C TYR A 194 18.04 -13.77 0.17
N VAL A 195 17.29 -14.21 1.19
CA VAL A 195 16.04 -13.54 1.58
C VAL A 195 16.27 -12.07 1.90
N HIS A 196 17.32 -11.74 2.66
CA HIS A 196 17.60 -10.34 2.98
C HIS A 196 17.99 -9.49 1.76
N ILE A 197 18.72 -10.05 0.79
CA ILE A 197 19.02 -9.35 -0.47
C ILE A 197 17.72 -9.08 -1.24
N ALA A 198 16.85 -10.09 -1.37
CA ALA A 198 15.54 -9.92 -2.01
C ALA A 198 14.72 -8.84 -1.30
N THR A 199 14.66 -8.87 0.04
CA THR A 199 13.96 -7.87 0.85
C THR A 199 14.55 -6.46 0.67
N CYS A 200 15.86 -6.32 0.47
CA CYS A 200 16.47 -5.03 0.15
C CYS A 200 15.97 -4.48 -1.21
N HIS A 201 15.98 -5.32 -2.26
CA HIS A 201 15.48 -4.95 -3.58
C HIS A 201 13.99 -4.63 -3.55
N PHE A 202 13.20 -5.47 -2.89
CA PHE A 202 11.76 -5.28 -2.73
C PHE A 202 11.43 -3.91 -2.11
N HIS A 203 12.06 -3.56 -0.98
CA HIS A 203 11.86 -2.26 -0.34
C HIS A 203 12.24 -1.10 -1.26
N ALA A 204 13.37 -1.19 -1.97
CA ALA A 204 13.77 -0.17 -2.93
C ALA A 204 12.75 -0.03 -4.07
N GLY A 205 12.19 -1.14 -4.53
CA GLY A 205 11.13 -1.16 -5.53
C GLY A 205 9.82 -0.54 -5.04
N VAL A 206 9.39 -0.83 -3.81
CA VAL A 206 8.21 -0.21 -3.18
C VAL A 206 8.39 1.29 -3.02
N THR A 207 9.55 1.76 -2.58
CA THR A 207 9.86 3.20 -2.52
C THR A 207 9.78 3.82 -3.91
N ALA A 208 10.30 3.18 -4.95
CA ALA A 208 10.20 3.68 -6.32
C ALA A 208 8.75 3.75 -6.83
N ILE A 209 7.87 2.81 -6.44
CA ILE A 209 6.43 2.88 -6.73
C ILE A 209 5.80 4.12 -6.08
N GLN A 210 6.10 4.38 -4.81
CA GLN A 210 5.60 5.56 -4.08
C GLN A 210 6.07 6.87 -4.72
N GLU A 211 7.29 6.90 -5.24
CA GLU A 211 7.87 8.03 -6.00
C GLU A 211 7.37 8.11 -7.45
N LYS A 212 6.43 7.24 -7.86
CA LYS A 212 5.90 7.14 -9.23
C LYS A 212 6.96 6.78 -10.29
N ASN A 213 8.07 6.18 -9.88
CA ASN A 213 9.16 5.75 -10.75
C ASN A 213 9.05 4.25 -11.10
N PHE A 214 8.12 3.93 -12.00
CA PHE A 214 7.85 2.55 -12.40
C PHE A 214 9.07 1.85 -13.04
N LYS A 215 9.99 2.59 -13.68
CA LYS A 215 11.19 2.01 -14.32
C LYS A 215 12.12 1.39 -13.29
N VAL A 216 12.41 2.14 -12.22
CA VAL A 216 13.23 1.64 -11.11
C VAL A 216 12.47 0.54 -10.37
N ALA A 217 11.17 0.71 -10.12
CA ALA A 217 10.36 -0.33 -9.49
C ALA A 217 10.45 -1.68 -10.23
N LEU A 218 10.18 -1.70 -11.54
CA LEU A 218 10.25 -2.91 -12.35
C LEU A 218 11.66 -3.53 -12.37
N TYR A 219 12.70 -2.70 -12.43
CA TYR A 219 14.07 -3.19 -12.32
C TYR A 219 14.29 -3.89 -10.98
N GLN A 220 13.95 -3.26 -9.86
CA GLN A 220 14.15 -3.83 -8.53
C GLN A 220 13.31 -5.10 -8.28
N MET A 221 12.06 -5.16 -8.78
CA MET A 221 11.25 -6.39 -8.68
C MET A 221 11.90 -7.56 -9.44
N ARG A 222 12.49 -7.29 -10.61
CA ARG A 222 13.22 -8.32 -11.37
C ARG A 222 14.47 -8.82 -10.63
N GLU A 223 15.19 -7.92 -9.96
CA GLU A 223 16.36 -8.29 -9.15
C GLU A 223 15.99 -9.15 -7.93
N CYS A 224 14.71 -9.22 -7.54
CA CYS A 224 14.25 -10.12 -6.47
C CYS A 224 14.15 -11.59 -6.89
N TYR A 225 13.94 -11.89 -8.18
CA TYR A 225 13.64 -13.27 -8.63
C TYR A 225 14.76 -14.26 -8.30
N TYR A 226 16.00 -13.91 -8.62
CA TYR A 226 17.15 -14.76 -8.36
C TYR A 226 17.32 -15.07 -6.86
N PRO A 227 17.42 -14.07 -5.95
CA PRO A 227 17.59 -14.35 -4.53
C PRO A 227 16.39 -15.09 -3.91
N VAL A 228 15.14 -14.79 -4.29
CA VAL A 228 13.96 -15.53 -3.78
C VAL A 228 14.02 -17.00 -4.19
N THR A 229 14.32 -17.28 -5.46
CA THR A 229 14.42 -18.65 -5.98
C THR A 229 15.54 -19.43 -5.28
N GLU A 230 16.70 -18.80 -5.06
CA GLU A 230 17.82 -19.45 -4.39
C GLU A 230 17.61 -19.64 -2.88
N ALA A 231 16.88 -18.74 -2.22
CA ALA A 231 16.45 -18.95 -0.84
C ALA A 231 15.58 -20.21 -0.72
N ALA A 232 14.60 -20.37 -1.61
CA ALA A 232 13.75 -21.55 -1.68
C ALA A 232 14.52 -22.82 -2.11
N SER A 233 15.55 -22.69 -2.96
CA SER A 233 16.40 -23.82 -3.38
C SER A 233 17.19 -24.40 -2.22
N CYS A 234 17.66 -23.55 -1.29
CA CYS A 234 18.40 -23.97 -0.10
C CYS A 234 17.56 -24.89 0.81
N GLY A 235 16.25 -24.63 0.93
CA GLY A 235 15.29 -25.44 1.70
C GLY A 235 15.15 -26.89 1.20
N ARG A 236 15.42 -27.13 -0.09
CA ARG A 236 15.39 -28.49 -0.68
C ARG A 236 16.56 -29.36 -0.22
N THR A 237 17.67 -28.74 0.20
CA THR A 237 18.86 -29.46 0.67
C THR A 237 18.76 -29.77 2.16
N ILE A 238 18.23 -28.83 2.94
CA ILE A 238 17.98 -28.97 4.37
C ILE A 238 16.62 -28.32 4.65
N PRO A 239 15.65 -29.03 5.26
CA PRO A 239 14.35 -28.44 5.58
C PRO A 239 14.52 -27.17 6.42
N LEU A 240 14.09 -26.02 5.87
CA LEU A 240 14.15 -24.71 6.52
C LEU A 240 12.78 -24.03 6.44
N PRO A 241 11.75 -24.53 7.16
CA PRO A 241 10.36 -24.13 6.94
C PRO A 241 10.09 -22.63 7.10
N HIS A 242 10.79 -21.97 8.04
CA HIS A 242 10.68 -20.52 8.23
C HIS A 242 11.14 -19.75 6.99
N ILE A 243 12.24 -20.16 6.37
CA ILE A 243 12.83 -19.48 5.22
C ILE A 243 12.02 -19.75 3.96
N GLU A 244 11.52 -20.98 3.80
CA GLU A 244 10.61 -21.33 2.70
C GLU A 244 9.34 -20.49 2.73
N GLN A 245 8.72 -20.36 3.92
CA GLN A 245 7.54 -19.53 4.10
C GLN A 245 7.85 -18.04 3.84
N GLU A 246 8.97 -17.53 4.32
CA GLU A 246 9.37 -16.13 4.08
C GLU A 246 9.64 -15.85 2.60
N ALA A 247 10.28 -16.78 1.90
CA ALA A 247 10.52 -16.68 0.46
C ALA A 247 9.21 -16.74 -0.34
N GLU A 248 8.26 -17.60 0.02
CA GLU A 248 6.95 -17.69 -0.62
C GLU A 248 6.12 -16.41 -0.43
N VAL A 249 6.10 -15.85 0.78
CA VAL A 249 5.43 -14.57 1.05
C VAL A 249 6.07 -13.47 0.20
N LEU A 250 7.39 -13.39 0.18
CA LEU A 250 8.11 -12.38 -0.59
C LEU A 250 7.91 -12.54 -2.10
N GLU A 251 7.83 -13.77 -2.62
CA GLU A 251 7.52 -14.03 -4.03
C GLU A 251 6.15 -13.46 -4.42
N ASN A 252 5.13 -13.71 -3.59
CA ASN A 252 3.79 -13.18 -3.79
C ASN A 252 3.79 -11.64 -3.73
N ASP A 253 4.46 -11.04 -2.75
CA ASP A 253 4.55 -9.59 -2.61
C ASP A 253 5.25 -8.93 -3.81
N VAL A 254 6.36 -9.52 -4.30
CA VAL A 254 7.07 -9.08 -5.50
C VAL A 254 6.17 -9.14 -6.72
N LEU A 255 5.41 -10.22 -6.90
CA LEU A 255 4.46 -10.37 -8.00
C LEU A 255 3.39 -9.27 -7.96
N MET A 256 2.80 -9.04 -6.77
CA MET A 256 1.77 -8.02 -6.61
C MET A 256 2.27 -6.62 -7.00
N HIS A 257 3.45 -6.24 -6.50
CA HIS A 257 4.02 -4.93 -6.79
C HIS A 257 4.63 -4.81 -8.19
N GLN A 258 5.04 -5.90 -8.81
CA GLN A 258 5.39 -5.90 -10.22
C GLN A 258 4.19 -5.56 -11.09
N CYS A 259 3.04 -6.23 -10.88
CA CYS A 259 1.82 -5.93 -11.63
C CYS A 259 1.33 -4.50 -11.40
N LEU A 260 1.48 -3.97 -10.18
CA LEU A 260 1.26 -2.55 -9.89
C LEU A 260 2.16 -1.64 -10.75
N ALA A 261 3.46 -1.91 -10.79
CA ALA A 261 4.41 -1.12 -11.58
C ALA A 261 4.18 -1.26 -13.10
N GLU A 262 3.77 -2.44 -13.59
CA GLU A 262 3.37 -2.66 -14.99
C GLU A 262 2.10 -1.88 -15.35
N SER A 263 1.13 -1.79 -14.43
CA SER A 263 -0.06 -0.95 -14.58
C SER A 263 0.28 0.55 -14.63
N MET A 264 1.21 0.99 -13.78
CA MET A 264 1.72 2.38 -13.83
C MET A 264 2.40 2.68 -15.17
N GLN A 265 3.22 1.76 -15.68
CA GLN A 265 3.86 1.88 -16.99
C GLN A 265 2.81 2.02 -18.09
N ALA A 266 1.82 1.12 -18.13
CA ALA A 266 0.78 1.12 -19.15
C ALA A 266 -0.04 2.43 -19.11
N ASN A 267 -0.40 2.93 -17.91
CA ASN A 267 -1.09 4.20 -17.77
C ASN A 267 -0.26 5.39 -18.25
N GLN A 268 1.06 5.41 -17.95
CA GLN A 268 1.92 6.48 -18.42
C GLN A 268 2.07 6.48 -19.95
N ILE A 269 2.25 5.31 -20.57
CA ILE A 269 2.32 5.19 -22.03
C ILE A 269 0.99 5.66 -22.65
N GLY A 270 -0.15 5.23 -22.10
CA GLY A 270 -1.47 5.65 -22.53
C GLY A 270 -1.66 7.18 -22.45
N GLU A 271 -1.25 7.81 -21.35
CA GLU A 271 -1.35 9.27 -21.18
C GLU A 271 -0.40 10.02 -22.12
N GLU A 272 0.82 9.52 -22.35
CA GLU A 272 1.76 10.10 -23.31
C GLU A 272 1.19 10.06 -24.75
N LEU A 273 0.59 8.95 -25.16
CA LEU A 273 -0.10 8.81 -26.43
C LEU A 273 -1.35 9.71 -26.51
N PHE A 274 -2.12 9.78 -25.43
CA PHE A 274 -3.29 10.66 -25.36
C PHE A 274 -2.92 12.13 -25.52
N ARG A 275 -1.81 12.57 -24.90
CA ARG A 275 -1.30 13.93 -25.07
C ARG A 275 -0.87 14.20 -26.51
N LYS A 276 -0.16 13.27 -27.15
CA LYS A 276 0.23 13.38 -28.57
C LYS A 276 -0.99 13.51 -29.47
N LEU A 277 -2.00 12.67 -29.26
CA LEU A 277 -3.27 12.71 -29.98
C LEU A 277 -3.96 14.10 -29.89
N LEU A 278 -3.88 14.77 -28.74
CA LEU A 278 -4.52 16.07 -28.54
C LEU A 278 -3.70 17.28 -29.03
N MET A 279 -2.37 17.18 -29.02
CA MET A 279 -1.49 18.33 -29.23
C MET A 279 -0.74 18.31 -30.56
N ASP A 280 -0.40 17.11 -31.06
CA ASP A 280 0.57 16.95 -32.14
C ASP A 280 -0.10 16.58 -33.48
N GLU A 281 -1.29 15.98 -33.45
CA GLU A 281 -2.00 15.51 -34.64
C GLU A 281 -3.00 16.56 -35.16
N GLU A 282 -2.83 17.01 -36.41
CA GLU A 282 -3.76 17.95 -37.06
C GLU A 282 -5.13 17.32 -37.35
N LYS A 283 -5.17 16.00 -37.52
CA LYS A 283 -6.39 15.22 -37.77
C LYS A 283 -6.52 14.11 -36.74
N LEU A 284 -7.76 13.85 -36.31
CA LEU A 284 -8.03 12.79 -35.35
C LEU A 284 -7.60 11.42 -35.90
N ASN A 285 -6.51 10.88 -35.34
CA ASN A 285 -6.02 9.54 -35.64
C ASN A 285 -6.79 8.51 -34.82
N ILE A 286 -7.78 7.87 -35.43
CA ILE A 286 -8.65 6.89 -34.76
C ILE A 286 -7.88 5.67 -34.25
N ASP A 287 -6.85 5.22 -34.96
CA ASP A 287 -6.05 4.07 -34.54
C ASP A 287 -5.31 4.38 -33.23
N MET A 288 -4.74 5.58 -33.12
CA MET A 288 -4.10 6.05 -31.90
C MET A 288 -5.09 6.19 -30.72
N VAL A 289 -6.35 6.59 -31.00
CA VAL A 289 -7.40 6.61 -29.96
C VAL A 289 -7.61 5.24 -29.35
N TYR A 290 -7.68 4.20 -30.18
CA TYR A 290 -7.87 2.84 -29.69
C TYR A 290 -6.61 2.29 -29.01
N GLU A 291 -5.41 2.67 -29.48
CA GLU A 291 -4.16 2.32 -28.80
C GLU A 291 -4.11 2.90 -27.38
N VAL A 292 -4.50 4.16 -27.18
CA VAL A 292 -4.64 4.77 -25.85
C VAL A 292 -5.60 3.96 -24.97
N ILE A 293 -6.77 3.61 -25.50
CA ILE A 293 -7.77 2.82 -24.77
C ILE A 293 -7.19 1.44 -24.40
N ASP A 294 -6.48 0.80 -25.30
CA ASP A 294 -5.93 -0.54 -25.07
C ASP A 294 -4.79 -0.54 -24.05
N TRP A 295 -3.94 0.49 -24.03
CA TRP A 295 -2.97 0.68 -22.95
C TRP A 295 -3.63 0.84 -21.58
N HIS A 296 -4.70 1.64 -21.46
CA HIS A 296 -5.42 1.76 -20.20
C HIS A 296 -6.18 0.48 -19.83
N LYS A 297 -6.71 -0.28 -20.80
CA LYS A 297 -7.26 -1.61 -20.52
C LYS A 297 -6.19 -2.57 -20.02
N GLN A 298 -4.99 -2.53 -20.58
CA GLN A 298 -3.87 -3.32 -20.09
C GLN A 298 -3.57 -2.97 -18.63
N ALA A 299 -3.58 -1.68 -18.28
CA ALA A 299 -3.40 -1.24 -16.90
C ALA A 299 -4.48 -1.81 -15.95
N VAL A 300 -5.75 -1.88 -16.40
CA VAL A 300 -6.85 -2.52 -15.66
C VAL A 300 -6.64 -4.02 -15.48
N LEU A 301 -6.24 -4.72 -16.54
CA LEU A 301 -6.04 -6.18 -16.50
C LEU A 301 -4.94 -6.56 -15.51
N GLN A 302 -3.85 -5.79 -15.46
CA GLN A 302 -2.72 -6.02 -14.56
C GLN A 302 -3.10 -5.90 -13.07
N THR A 303 -4.09 -5.07 -12.72
CA THR A 303 -4.44 -4.81 -11.31
C THR A 303 -5.65 -5.59 -10.83
N ARG A 304 -6.51 -6.06 -11.75
CA ARG A 304 -7.81 -6.67 -11.42
C ARG A 304 -7.70 -7.94 -10.58
N GLU A 305 -6.66 -8.74 -10.80
CA GLU A 305 -6.46 -10.01 -10.09
C GLU A 305 -5.68 -9.86 -8.78
N ILE A 306 -5.07 -8.69 -8.56
CA ILE A 306 -3.98 -8.48 -7.59
C ILE A 306 -4.37 -7.49 -6.47
N THR A 307 -5.62 -7.03 -6.44
CA THR A 307 -6.22 -6.20 -5.37
C THR A 307 -5.82 -4.72 -5.32
N GLU A 308 -5.12 -4.20 -6.33
CA GLU A 308 -4.79 -2.76 -6.44
C GLU A 308 -5.93 -1.94 -7.07
N VAL A 309 -6.96 -1.69 -6.26
CA VAL A 309 -8.22 -1.04 -6.66
C VAL A 309 -8.05 0.41 -7.15
N GLU A 310 -7.06 1.14 -6.63
CA GLU A 310 -6.84 2.54 -7.00
C GLU A 310 -6.38 2.67 -8.45
N MET A 311 -5.40 1.86 -8.86
CA MET A 311 -4.85 1.92 -10.21
C MET A 311 -5.87 1.47 -11.26
N GLU A 312 -6.73 0.51 -10.90
CA GLU A 312 -7.89 0.16 -11.72
C GLU A 312 -8.83 1.36 -11.90
N ALA A 313 -9.16 2.07 -10.82
CA ALA A 313 -10.02 3.25 -10.86
C ALA A 313 -9.40 4.38 -11.72
N ILE A 314 -8.10 4.62 -11.59
CA ILE A 314 -7.36 5.59 -12.41
C ILE A 314 -7.43 5.20 -13.89
N ALA A 315 -7.12 3.95 -14.24
CA ALA A 315 -7.14 3.52 -15.63
C ALA A 315 -8.55 3.63 -16.25
N LEU A 316 -9.60 3.22 -15.53
CA LEU A 316 -10.99 3.37 -15.95
C LEU A 316 -11.40 4.84 -16.12
N SER A 317 -10.92 5.73 -15.25
CA SER A 317 -11.16 7.17 -15.38
C SER A 317 -10.61 7.72 -16.69
N ARG A 318 -9.40 7.29 -17.08
CA ARG A 318 -8.75 7.72 -18.32
C ARG A 318 -9.46 7.17 -19.55
N ILE A 319 -9.91 5.91 -19.53
CA ILE A 319 -10.78 5.36 -20.59
C ILE A 319 -12.06 6.18 -20.73
N GLY A 320 -12.72 6.50 -19.61
CA GLY A 320 -13.93 7.34 -19.60
C GLY A 320 -13.69 8.74 -20.18
N LYS A 321 -12.55 9.34 -19.85
CA LYS A 321 -12.09 10.63 -20.40
C LYS A 321 -11.89 10.59 -21.92
N VAL A 322 -11.31 9.52 -22.46
CA VAL A 322 -11.15 9.36 -23.92
C VAL A 322 -12.52 9.27 -24.61
N TYR A 323 -13.44 8.47 -24.07
CA TYR A 323 -14.80 8.35 -24.63
C TYR A 323 -15.58 9.67 -24.58
N ASP A 324 -15.41 10.47 -23.53
CA ASP A 324 -16.05 11.78 -23.39
C ASP A 324 -15.42 12.88 -24.25
N LYS A 325 -14.10 13.05 -24.13
CA LYS A 325 -13.40 14.20 -24.75
C LYS A 325 -13.18 14.00 -26.24
N VAL A 326 -12.89 12.77 -26.68
CA VAL A 326 -12.50 12.48 -28.07
C VAL A 326 -13.64 11.85 -28.86
N LEU A 327 -14.15 10.70 -28.42
CA LEU A 327 -15.14 9.94 -29.19
C LEU A 327 -16.58 10.46 -29.05
N LYS A 328 -16.85 11.32 -28.07
CA LYS A 328 -18.19 11.89 -27.77
C LYS A 328 -19.27 10.83 -27.53
N LEU A 329 -18.88 9.66 -27.03
CA LEU A 329 -19.78 8.54 -26.70
C LEU A 329 -20.15 8.58 -25.21
N LYS A 330 -21.15 9.41 -24.86
CA LYS A 330 -21.56 9.66 -23.47
C LYS A 330 -21.90 8.40 -22.68
N TYR A 331 -22.63 7.45 -23.29
CA TYR A 331 -23.05 6.23 -22.60
C TYR A 331 -21.86 5.38 -22.16
N LYS A 332 -20.87 5.16 -23.04
CA LYS A 332 -19.64 4.41 -22.71
C LYS A 332 -18.81 5.16 -21.69
N ALA A 333 -18.63 6.47 -21.87
CA ALA A 333 -17.91 7.29 -20.91
C ALA A 333 -18.53 7.16 -19.50
N LYS A 334 -19.86 7.30 -19.39
CA LYS A 334 -20.57 7.18 -18.12
C LYS A 334 -20.37 5.81 -17.47
N GLU A 335 -20.40 4.72 -18.24
CA GLU A 335 -20.15 3.36 -17.73
C GLU A 335 -18.79 3.24 -17.03
N TYR A 336 -17.70 3.62 -17.72
CA TYR A 336 -16.35 3.56 -17.15
C TYR A 336 -16.15 4.52 -15.97
N LEU A 337 -16.67 5.75 -16.07
CA LEU A 337 -16.55 6.75 -15.00
C LEU A 337 -17.33 6.36 -13.74
N LEU A 338 -18.53 5.80 -13.88
CA LEU A 338 -19.28 5.28 -12.74
C LEU A 338 -18.55 4.12 -12.07
N ARG A 339 -17.94 3.22 -12.87
CA ARG A 339 -17.14 2.13 -12.31
C ARG A 339 -15.93 2.66 -11.54
N ALA A 340 -15.20 3.64 -12.08
CA ALA A 340 -14.09 4.28 -11.39
C ALA A 340 -14.53 4.90 -10.04
N MET A 341 -15.68 5.58 -10.00
CA MET A 341 -16.23 6.15 -8.77
C MET A 341 -16.67 5.09 -7.76
N GLN A 342 -17.24 3.97 -8.22
CA GLN A 342 -17.59 2.84 -7.35
C GLN A 342 -16.35 2.24 -6.68
N LEU A 343 -15.27 2.03 -7.44
CA LEU A 343 -14.00 1.55 -6.92
C LEU A 343 -13.40 2.55 -5.93
N ALA A 344 -13.43 3.84 -6.24
CA ALA A 344 -13.01 4.91 -5.33
C ALA A 344 -13.75 4.84 -3.98
N ASN A 345 -15.07 4.67 -4.02
CA ASN A 345 -15.90 4.57 -2.82
C ASN A 345 -15.65 3.27 -2.02
N SER A 346 -15.23 2.20 -2.69
CA SER A 346 -14.92 0.92 -2.04
C SER A 346 -13.66 0.98 -1.16
N MET A 347 -12.80 1.98 -1.38
CA MET A 347 -11.54 2.19 -0.64
C MET A 347 -11.70 3.08 0.62
N HIS A 348 -12.92 3.24 1.15
CA HIS A 348 -13.16 3.96 2.41
C HIS A 348 -12.32 3.36 3.56
N PRO A 349 -11.62 4.15 4.40
CA PRO A 349 -11.78 5.59 4.65
C PRO A 349 -10.88 6.52 3.83
N ARG A 350 -10.17 6.02 2.82
CA ARG A 350 -9.37 6.89 1.94
C ARG A 350 -10.30 7.83 1.17
N ILE A 351 -9.87 9.07 1.05
CA ILE A 351 -10.60 10.14 0.37
C ILE A 351 -9.71 10.64 -0.77
N PHE A 352 -10.29 10.78 -1.96
CA PHE A 352 -9.58 11.15 -3.20
C PHE A 352 -9.82 12.62 -3.60
N HIS A 353 -10.28 13.45 -2.66
CA HIS A 353 -10.44 14.89 -2.90
C HIS A 353 -9.09 15.53 -3.19
N GLY A 354 -9.01 16.26 -4.31
CA GLY A 354 -7.77 16.87 -4.79
C GLY A 354 -6.94 15.99 -5.73
N GLU A 355 -7.29 14.71 -5.90
CA GLU A 355 -6.70 13.89 -6.96
C GLU A 355 -7.30 14.25 -8.31
N GLU A 356 -6.43 14.56 -9.29
CA GLU A 356 -6.84 15.06 -10.61
C GLU A 356 -7.85 14.13 -11.30
N TRP A 357 -7.56 12.82 -11.31
CA TRP A 357 -8.39 11.83 -11.99
C TRP A 357 -9.80 11.74 -11.38
N PHE A 358 -9.92 11.91 -10.06
CA PHE A 358 -11.17 11.79 -9.32
C PHE A 358 -12.05 13.04 -9.53
N GLU A 359 -11.44 14.22 -9.44
CA GLU A 359 -12.15 15.47 -9.70
C GLU A 359 -12.58 15.60 -11.17
N GLU A 360 -11.75 15.15 -12.13
CA GLU A 360 -12.14 15.06 -13.54
C GLU A 360 -13.35 14.13 -13.74
N CYS A 361 -13.35 12.93 -13.14
CA CYS A 361 -14.48 12.01 -13.20
C CYS A 361 -15.77 12.66 -12.70
N LYS A 362 -15.68 13.27 -11.51
CA LYS A 362 -16.81 13.91 -10.86
C LYS A 362 -17.37 15.06 -11.71
N ALA A 363 -16.50 15.88 -12.30
CA ALA A 363 -16.91 16.97 -13.17
C ALA A 363 -17.64 16.48 -14.44
N ILE A 364 -17.15 15.41 -15.09
CA ILE A 364 -17.80 14.85 -16.27
C ILE A 364 -19.18 14.28 -15.92
N LEU A 365 -19.28 13.52 -14.82
CA LEU A 365 -20.55 12.95 -14.37
C LEU A 365 -21.56 14.02 -13.94
N ALA A 366 -21.11 15.09 -13.28
CA ALA A 366 -21.94 16.23 -12.93
C ALA A 366 -22.49 16.92 -14.18
N ARG A 367 -21.65 17.16 -15.19
CA ARG A 367 -22.10 17.72 -16.48
C ARG A 367 -23.17 16.84 -17.14
N TYR A 368 -22.98 15.52 -17.15
CA TYR A 368 -23.99 14.61 -17.71
C TYR A 368 -25.32 14.66 -16.94
N GLN A 369 -25.27 14.81 -15.61
CA GLN A 369 -26.46 14.96 -14.79
C GLN A 369 -27.18 16.29 -15.09
N GLU A 370 -26.44 17.39 -15.19
CA GLU A 370 -26.98 18.71 -15.52
C GLU A 370 -27.60 18.75 -16.92
N GLU A 371 -26.95 18.14 -17.91
CA GLU A 371 -27.47 18.02 -19.27
C GLU A 371 -28.77 17.20 -19.30
N ALA A 372 -28.85 16.09 -18.55
CA ALA A 372 -30.07 15.28 -18.46
C ALA A 372 -31.22 16.07 -17.82
N VAL A 373 -30.96 16.73 -16.69
CA VAL A 373 -31.96 17.59 -16.01
C VAL A 373 -32.42 18.72 -16.93
N LYS A 374 -31.51 19.32 -17.69
CA LYS A 374 -31.85 20.37 -18.66
C LYS A 374 -32.73 19.84 -19.79
N GLN A 375 -32.42 18.68 -20.35
CA GLN A 375 -33.22 18.04 -21.39
C GLN A 375 -34.63 17.69 -20.87
N GLU A 376 -34.73 17.05 -19.70
CA GLU A 376 -36.00 16.74 -19.05
C GLU A 376 -36.82 18.01 -18.76
N SER A 377 -36.18 19.09 -18.31
CA SER A 377 -36.84 20.37 -18.08
C SER A 377 -37.32 21.04 -19.37
N GLU A 378 -36.55 21.00 -20.46
CA GLU A 378 -36.95 21.55 -21.76
C GLU A 378 -38.10 20.75 -22.37
N GLU A 379 -38.07 19.42 -22.26
CA GLU A 379 -39.17 18.55 -22.68
C GLU A 379 -40.43 18.79 -21.83
N TRP A 380 -40.28 18.89 -20.51
CA TRP A 380 -41.37 19.25 -19.62
C TRP A 380 -41.95 20.62 -19.97
N GLN A 381 -41.10 21.61 -20.25
CA GLN A 381 -41.55 22.96 -20.60
C GLN A 381 -42.36 22.97 -21.90
N LYS A 382 -41.93 22.24 -22.93
CA LYS A 382 -42.69 22.11 -24.19
C LYS A 382 -44.06 21.47 -23.98
N ILE A 383 -44.13 20.41 -23.17
CA ILE A 383 -45.40 19.74 -22.82
C ILE A 383 -46.27 20.70 -22.02
N ARG A 384 -45.69 21.36 -21.01
CA ARG A 384 -46.38 22.31 -20.12
C ARG A 384 -46.95 23.48 -20.90
N GLU A 385 -46.20 24.08 -21.83
CA GLU A 385 -46.66 25.19 -22.67
C GLU A 385 -47.92 24.85 -23.45
N LYS A 386 -47.98 23.67 -24.08
CA LYS A 386 -49.17 23.20 -24.79
C LYS A 386 -50.41 23.15 -23.89
N TYR A 387 -50.27 22.63 -22.66
CA TYR A 387 -51.39 22.57 -21.72
C TYR A 387 -51.71 23.92 -21.08
N LEU A 388 -50.75 24.84 -21.01
CA LEU A 388 -51.01 26.21 -20.55
C LEU A 388 -51.85 26.99 -21.54
N GLU A 389 -51.67 26.78 -22.85
CA GLU A 389 -52.56 27.33 -23.89
C GLU A 389 -53.99 26.80 -23.70
N GLU A 390 -54.15 25.49 -23.48
CA GLU A 390 -55.46 24.87 -23.20
C GLU A 390 -56.09 25.30 -21.86
N LEU A 391 -55.28 25.86 -20.95
CA LEU A 391 -55.69 26.38 -19.64
C LEU A 391 -55.74 27.91 -19.62
N GLU A 392 -55.62 28.60 -20.75
CA GLU A 392 -55.45 30.06 -20.78
C GLU A 392 -56.58 30.79 -20.03
N SER A 393 -57.82 30.34 -20.18
CA SER A 393 -58.98 30.89 -19.48
C SER A 393 -58.88 30.69 -17.97
N GLU A 394 -58.59 29.47 -17.53
CA GLU A 394 -58.40 29.12 -16.11
C GLU A 394 -57.20 29.87 -15.50
N MET A 395 -56.12 30.06 -16.27
CA MET A 395 -54.91 30.79 -15.84
C MET A 395 -55.13 32.28 -15.72
N LYS A 396 -55.86 32.88 -16.69
CA LYS A 396 -56.22 34.30 -16.64
C LYS A 396 -57.11 34.59 -15.44
N ASP A 397 -58.05 33.70 -15.18
CA ASP A 397 -58.96 33.77 -14.06
C ASP A 397 -58.25 33.57 -12.70
N LEU A 398 -57.33 32.60 -12.60
CA LEU A 398 -56.48 32.41 -11.43
C LEU A 398 -55.61 33.66 -11.15
N LYS A 399 -54.97 34.22 -12.19
CA LYS A 399 -54.18 35.46 -12.10
C LYS A 399 -55.00 36.67 -11.68
N GLN A 400 -56.19 36.83 -12.25
CA GLN A 400 -57.09 37.94 -11.90
C GLN A 400 -57.55 37.85 -10.45
N ASN A 401 -57.83 36.64 -9.97
CA ASN A 401 -58.20 36.45 -8.58
C ASN A 401 -57.01 36.70 -7.65
N ASP A 402 -55.82 36.19 -7.97
CA ASP A 402 -54.59 36.47 -7.21
C ASP A 402 -54.32 37.98 -7.09
N ALA A 403 -54.46 38.71 -8.21
CA ALA A 403 -54.30 40.16 -8.27
C ALA A 403 -55.37 40.95 -7.52
N LYS A 404 -56.59 40.41 -7.33
CA LYS A 404 -57.61 41.03 -6.47
C LYS A 404 -57.25 40.90 -4.99
N HIS A 405 -56.53 39.84 -4.64
CA HIS A 405 -56.16 39.52 -3.26
C HIS A 405 -54.66 39.69 -3.03
N THR A 406 -54.11 40.87 -3.38
CA THR A 406 -52.66 41.18 -3.32
C THR A 406 -52.06 41.05 -1.93
N ARG A 407 -52.87 41.12 -0.87
CA ARG A 407 -52.41 40.94 0.51
C ARG A 407 -52.10 39.45 0.75
N PRO A 408 -50.84 39.08 1.03
CA PRO A 408 -50.48 37.68 1.28
C PRO A 408 -51.17 37.09 2.51
N GLN A 409 -51.66 37.95 3.42
CA GLN A 409 -52.43 37.57 4.61
C GLN A 409 -53.92 37.38 4.37
N SER A 410 -54.42 37.57 3.15
CA SER A 410 -55.82 37.27 2.81
C SER A 410 -56.01 35.78 2.56
N ASP A 411 -57.02 35.19 3.19
CA ASP A 411 -57.49 33.83 2.98
C ASP A 411 -58.46 33.71 1.79
N GLU A 412 -58.85 34.83 1.18
CA GLU A 412 -59.84 34.89 0.10
C GLU A 412 -59.35 34.15 -1.17
N PHE A 413 -58.07 34.32 -1.52
CA PHE A 413 -57.46 33.57 -2.64
C PHE A 413 -57.43 32.07 -2.37
N LEU A 414 -57.16 31.68 -1.12
CA LEU A 414 -57.12 30.27 -0.73
C LEU A 414 -58.51 29.63 -0.79
N LYS A 415 -59.55 30.32 -0.28
CA LYS A 415 -60.95 29.91 -0.41
C LYS A 415 -61.35 29.74 -1.87
N TYR A 416 -61.01 30.72 -2.70
CA TYR A 416 -61.27 30.70 -4.13
C TYR A 416 -60.67 29.47 -4.83
N VAL A 417 -59.39 29.17 -4.55
CA VAL A 417 -58.69 28.04 -5.15
C VAL A 417 -59.36 26.71 -4.80
N TYR A 418 -59.78 26.49 -3.55
CA TYR A 418 -60.47 25.27 -3.14
C TYR A 418 -61.89 25.15 -3.70
N GLU A 419 -62.58 26.26 -3.87
CA GLU A 419 -63.94 26.28 -4.44
C GLU A 419 -63.90 26.01 -5.95
N LYS A 420 -63.06 26.75 -6.68
CA LYS A 420 -63.03 26.70 -8.16
C LYS A 420 -62.18 25.56 -8.71
N PHE A 421 -61.11 25.20 -8.00
CA PHE A 421 -60.17 24.17 -8.42
C PHE A 421 -59.99 23.15 -7.30
N PRO A 422 -61.01 22.37 -6.91
CA PRO A 422 -60.96 21.49 -5.73
C PRO A 422 -59.80 20.48 -5.82
N PRO A 423 -59.11 20.13 -4.72
CA PRO A 423 -57.98 19.20 -4.74
C PRO A 423 -58.31 17.83 -5.34
N VAL A 424 -57.29 17.12 -5.84
CA VAL A 424 -57.48 15.83 -6.54
C VAL A 424 -58.00 14.73 -5.60
N ASN A 425 -57.50 14.66 -4.37
CA ASN A 425 -58.07 13.78 -3.34
C ASN A 425 -59.27 14.49 -2.68
N PRO A 426 -60.50 13.93 -2.75
CA PRO A 426 -61.68 14.51 -2.10
C PRO A 426 -61.59 14.65 -0.57
N GLU A 427 -60.69 13.92 0.08
CA GLU A 427 -60.43 14.03 1.51
C GLU A 427 -59.65 15.30 1.88
N ASN A 428 -58.92 15.88 0.93
CA ASN A 428 -58.12 17.09 1.13
C ASN A 428 -59.03 18.33 1.15
N LYS A 429 -59.73 18.56 2.26
CA LYS A 429 -60.62 19.71 2.43
C LYS A 429 -59.91 20.91 3.05
N LEU A 430 -60.50 22.09 2.88
CA LEU A 430 -60.03 23.32 3.50
C LEU A 430 -60.52 23.36 4.95
N GLU A 431 -59.64 23.06 5.89
CA GLU A 431 -59.94 22.99 7.32
C GLU A 431 -59.20 24.08 8.10
N GLY A 432 -59.85 24.65 9.13
CA GLY A 432 -59.22 25.60 10.05
C GLY A 432 -59.36 27.08 9.69
N LEU A 433 -60.15 27.44 8.67
CA LEU A 433 -60.55 28.83 8.44
C LEU A 433 -61.76 29.18 9.34
N PRO A 434 -61.77 30.32 10.04
CA PRO A 434 -62.93 30.78 10.80
C PRO A 434 -64.07 31.26 9.90
N ASP A 435 -65.32 30.98 10.30
CA ASP A 435 -66.53 31.35 9.56
C ASP A 435 -66.76 32.88 9.51
N SER A 436 -66.22 33.62 10.46
CA SER A 436 -66.13 35.09 10.42
C SER A 436 -65.00 35.59 11.32
N GLY A 437 -64.23 36.58 10.86
CA GLY A 437 -63.14 37.22 11.61
C GLY A 437 -61.76 37.11 10.95
N THR A 438 -60.80 37.89 11.44
CA THR A 438 -59.42 37.94 10.94
C THR A 438 -58.63 36.73 11.42
N ILE A 439 -58.00 35.99 10.49
CA ILE A 439 -57.19 34.81 10.81
C ILE A 439 -55.84 35.23 11.39
N ALA A 440 -55.40 34.56 12.46
CA ALA A 440 -54.07 34.78 12.99
C ALA A 440 -53.00 34.38 11.94
N PRO A 441 -51.96 35.19 11.71
CA PRO A 441 -50.92 34.90 10.72
C PRO A 441 -50.25 33.51 10.87
N THR A 442 -50.12 33.04 12.11
CA THR A 442 -49.55 31.72 12.45
C THR A 442 -50.42 30.56 11.98
N ASP A 443 -51.74 30.72 12.02
CA ASP A 443 -52.68 29.68 11.62
C ASP A 443 -52.83 29.66 10.11
N LEU A 444 -52.90 30.83 9.46
CA LEU A 444 -52.90 30.95 8.00
C LEU A 444 -51.63 30.33 7.39
N LYS A 445 -50.45 30.52 8.00
CA LYS A 445 -49.20 29.86 7.57
C LYS A 445 -49.32 28.33 7.54
N LYS A 446 -49.90 27.72 8.58
CA LYS A 446 -50.10 26.26 8.66
C LYS A 446 -51.10 25.76 7.61
N ILE A 447 -52.17 26.51 7.38
CA ILE A 447 -53.19 26.16 6.38
C ILE A 447 -52.61 26.26 4.96
N LEU A 448 -51.84 27.31 4.65
CA LEU A 448 -51.14 27.44 3.36
C LEU A 448 -50.12 26.32 3.14
N GLN A 449 -49.38 25.92 4.18
CA GLN A 449 -48.48 24.77 4.10
C GLN A 449 -49.23 23.47 3.73
N LYS A 450 -50.40 23.22 4.35
CA LYS A 450 -51.26 22.09 3.99
C LYS A 450 -51.77 22.22 2.56
N ALA A 451 -52.18 23.42 2.14
CA ALA A 451 -52.66 23.67 0.79
C ALA A 451 -51.60 23.38 -0.29
N VAL A 452 -50.36 23.80 -0.09
CA VAL A 452 -49.22 23.44 -0.97
C VAL A 452 -49.09 21.92 -1.10
N ILE A 453 -49.27 21.18 -0.01
CA ILE A 453 -49.26 19.71 -0.02
C ILE A 453 -50.48 19.15 -0.76
N HIS A 454 -51.67 19.73 -0.60
CA HIS A 454 -52.90 19.25 -1.23
C HIS A 454 -52.86 19.39 -2.76
N TYR A 455 -52.17 20.43 -3.26
CA TYR A 455 -52.05 20.76 -4.69
C TYR A 455 -50.73 20.34 -5.34
N HIS A 456 -49.81 19.71 -4.60
CA HIS A 456 -48.50 19.33 -5.13
C HIS A 456 -48.63 18.47 -6.40
N PRO A 457 -47.92 18.79 -7.51
CA PRO A 457 -48.10 18.11 -8.80
C PRO A 457 -47.78 16.61 -8.74
N ASP A 458 -46.91 16.16 -7.84
CA ASP A 458 -46.60 14.73 -7.64
C ASP A 458 -47.78 13.92 -7.06
N ARG A 459 -48.79 14.58 -6.49
CA ARG A 459 -50.01 13.90 -6.04
C ARG A 459 -51.04 13.70 -7.15
N VAL A 460 -50.77 14.21 -8.34
CA VAL A 460 -51.63 14.04 -9.51
C VAL A 460 -51.16 12.83 -10.30
N ASP A 461 -51.90 11.74 -10.16
CA ASP A 461 -51.77 10.56 -11.02
C ASP A 461 -52.19 10.95 -12.46
N VAL A 462 -51.20 11.07 -13.35
CA VAL A 462 -51.41 11.54 -14.74
C VAL A 462 -52.32 10.57 -15.52
N GLU A 463 -52.26 9.28 -15.23
CA GLU A 463 -53.08 8.27 -15.92
C GLU A 463 -54.56 8.41 -15.55
N LYS A 464 -54.86 8.78 -14.29
CA LYS A 464 -56.24 8.91 -13.80
C LYS A 464 -56.84 10.30 -14.00
N HIS A 465 -56.04 11.34 -13.83
CA HIS A 465 -56.52 12.73 -13.77
C HIS A 465 -56.08 13.60 -14.94
N GLY A 466 -55.20 13.08 -15.80
CA GLY A 466 -54.74 13.73 -17.03
C GLY A 466 -53.65 14.79 -16.79
N MET A 467 -52.86 15.05 -17.84
CA MET A 467 -51.74 15.98 -17.79
C MET A 467 -52.18 17.43 -17.55
N LYS A 468 -53.33 17.85 -18.12
CA LYS A 468 -53.93 19.17 -17.90
C LYS A 468 -54.12 19.45 -16.40
N ARG A 469 -54.55 18.46 -15.62
CA ARG A 469 -54.73 18.60 -14.18
C ARG A 469 -53.42 18.74 -13.41
N LYS A 470 -52.38 18.02 -13.84
CA LYS A 470 -51.04 18.12 -13.25
C LYS A 470 -50.45 19.51 -13.46
N VAL A 471 -50.53 20.05 -14.68
CA VAL A 471 -50.07 21.41 -15.01
C VAL A 471 -50.85 22.47 -14.21
N LEU A 472 -52.18 22.36 -14.14
CA LEU A 472 -53.00 23.27 -13.32
C LEU A 472 -52.60 23.24 -11.84
N SER A 473 -52.36 22.04 -11.29
CA SER A 473 -51.97 21.87 -9.88
C SER A 473 -50.57 22.43 -9.60
N GLU A 474 -49.64 22.33 -10.56
CA GLU A 474 -48.33 22.99 -10.49
C GLU A 474 -48.47 24.53 -10.44
N GLU A 475 -49.31 25.12 -11.30
CA GLU A 475 -49.53 26.57 -11.29
C GLU A 475 -50.18 27.06 -10.00
N ILE A 476 -51.23 26.38 -9.53
CA ILE A 476 -51.86 26.69 -8.23
C ILE A 476 -50.83 26.61 -7.11
N THR A 477 -49.99 25.57 -7.11
CA THR A 477 -48.94 25.38 -6.11
C THR A 477 -47.93 26.53 -6.10
N LYS A 478 -47.60 27.14 -7.26
CA LYS A 478 -46.71 28.32 -7.33
C LYS A 478 -47.30 29.51 -6.58
N TYR A 479 -48.57 29.83 -6.81
CA TYR A 479 -49.24 30.94 -6.10
C TYR A 479 -49.35 30.67 -4.60
N LEU A 480 -49.71 29.45 -4.21
CA LEU A 480 -49.80 29.07 -2.80
C LEU A 480 -48.43 29.09 -2.11
N THR A 481 -47.37 28.63 -2.78
CA THR A 481 -45.99 28.65 -2.27
C THR A 481 -45.50 30.08 -2.08
N PHE A 482 -45.71 30.97 -3.07
CA PHE A 482 -45.35 32.37 -2.96
C PHE A 482 -46.00 33.04 -1.74
N ARG A 483 -47.31 32.80 -1.52
CA ARG A 483 -48.03 33.32 -0.35
C ARG A 483 -47.54 32.71 0.96
N TYR A 484 -47.20 31.43 0.97
CA TYR A 484 -46.61 30.74 2.13
C TYR A 484 -45.23 31.29 2.50
N GLU A 485 -44.37 31.57 1.51
CA GLU A 485 -43.02 32.12 1.72
C GLU A 485 -43.03 33.52 2.35
N PHE A 486 -44.09 34.30 2.14
CA PHE A 486 -44.26 35.59 2.80
C PHE A 486 -44.29 35.48 4.35
N PHE A 487 -44.64 34.33 4.90
CA PHE A 487 -44.63 34.07 6.35
C PHE A 487 -43.35 33.37 6.85
N LYS A 488 -42.36 33.15 5.98
CA LYS A 488 -41.04 32.62 6.36
C LYS A 488 -40.03 33.71 6.71
N ALA A 489 -40.23 34.94 6.21
CA ALA A 489 -39.57 36.15 6.71
C ALA A 489 -40.18 36.53 8.07
#